data_AF-A0A093ZXR7-F1
#
_entry.id   AF-A0A093ZXR7-F1
#
_cell.length_a   1.000
_cell.length_b   1.000
_cell.length_c   1.000
_cell.angle_alpha   90.00
_cell.angle_beta   90.00
_cell.angle_gamma   90.00
#
_symmetry.space_group_name_H-M   'P 1'
#
loop_
_entity.id
_entity.type
_entity.pdbx_description
1 polymer ?
#
loop_
_entity_poly.entity_id
_entity_poly.type
_entity_poly.pdbx_seq_one_letter_code
_entity_poly.pdbx_strand_id
1 'polypeptide(L)'
;MALDMVAKNNNPSEDSARAAAEFECGRLVWDNDTEKYYLVHQSMSTPFCVTIASSPAWSRVEYTLEHPELPHNMVKLTRDGSGGGYLEVDTGVAARIDSFFIVDVAICAVMIVALAEEKNHNVERFEAPPTTAPPAAKTKKPKIEEMELDLESQQSLSDKEKANLPKPTKGVLRVLFWALKLVVWVLTFTVKTLASVIISISGCLTKKGLN
;
A
#
# COMPACT_ATOMS: atom_id res chain seq x y z
N MET A 1 16.03 -22.22 -35.20
CA MET A 1 15.40 -21.07 -35.88
C MET A 1 13.99 -20.84 -35.32
N ALA A 2 13.87 -20.63 -34.01
CA ALA A 2 12.56 -20.49 -33.33
C ALA A 2 12.67 -19.56 -32.10
N LEU A 3 13.48 -18.50 -32.21
CA LEU A 3 13.75 -17.55 -31.13
C LEU A 3 13.30 -16.13 -31.48
N ASP A 4 12.58 -15.94 -32.60
CA ASP A 4 12.23 -14.62 -33.12
C ASP A 4 10.71 -14.43 -33.31
N MET A 5 9.90 -15.13 -32.51
CA MET A 5 8.43 -14.99 -32.55
C MET A 5 7.82 -14.46 -31.25
N VAL A 6 8.64 -14.08 -30.25
CA VAL A 6 8.19 -13.17 -29.19
C VAL A 6 8.44 -11.74 -29.67
N ALA A 7 7.96 -11.42 -30.86
CA ALA A 7 7.70 -10.05 -31.24
C ALA A 7 6.54 -9.59 -30.37
N LYS A 8 6.90 -9.08 -29.19
CA LYS A 8 6.02 -8.31 -28.32
C LYS A 8 5.30 -7.33 -29.23
N ASN A 9 3.98 -7.45 -29.29
CA ASN A 9 3.14 -6.59 -30.10
C ASN A 9 3.17 -5.19 -29.43
N ASN A 10 4.26 -4.45 -29.63
CA ASN A 10 4.44 -3.09 -29.16
C ASN A 10 3.57 -2.22 -30.08
N ASN A 11 2.27 -2.19 -29.78
CA ASN A 11 1.39 -1.22 -30.37
C ASN A 11 1.90 0.16 -29.93
N PRO A 12 2.30 1.07 -30.83
CA PRO A 12 2.81 2.38 -30.45
C PRO A 12 1.79 3.20 -29.63
N SER A 13 0.50 2.85 -29.73
CA SER A 13 -0.56 3.38 -28.88
C SER A 13 -0.42 2.97 -27.40
N GLU A 14 -0.02 1.73 -27.11
CA GLU A 14 0.16 1.26 -25.73
C GLU A 14 1.38 1.89 -25.07
N ASP A 15 2.48 2.05 -25.82
CA ASP A 15 3.66 2.76 -25.33
C ASP A 15 3.34 4.24 -25.06
N SER A 16 2.51 4.88 -25.90
CA SER A 16 2.04 6.24 -25.66
C SER A 16 1.10 6.36 -24.46
N ALA A 17 0.21 5.38 -24.25
CA ALA A 17 -0.69 5.33 -23.10
C ALA A 17 0.07 5.10 -21.79
N ARG A 18 1.13 4.27 -21.84
CA ARG A 18 2.03 4.05 -20.70
C ARG A 18 2.81 5.30 -20.35
N ALA A 19 3.40 5.96 -21.35
CA ALA A 19 4.08 7.22 -21.13
C ALA A 19 3.12 8.26 -20.51
N ALA A 20 1.90 8.39 -21.04
CA ALA A 20 0.88 9.28 -20.47
C ALA A 20 0.53 8.93 -19.01
N ALA A 21 0.35 7.64 -18.70
CA ALA A 21 0.09 7.20 -17.33
C ALA A 21 1.26 7.51 -16.37
N GLU A 22 2.51 7.38 -16.83
CA GLU A 22 3.69 7.76 -16.04
C GLU A 22 3.74 9.27 -15.76
N PHE A 23 3.31 10.10 -16.71
CA PHE A 23 3.22 11.55 -16.52
C PHE A 23 2.09 11.98 -15.57
N GLU A 24 1.01 11.20 -15.51
CA GLU A 24 -0.15 11.47 -14.65
C GLU A 24 -0.06 10.80 -13.26
N CYS A 25 1.12 10.31 -12.88
CA CYS A 25 1.30 9.75 -11.54
C CYS A 25 1.33 10.85 -10.47
N GLY A 26 0.47 10.71 -9.46
CA GLY A 26 0.48 11.55 -8.27
C GLY A 26 1.53 11.13 -7.24
N ARG A 27 2.07 12.10 -6.51
CA ARG A 27 2.98 11.87 -5.38
C ARG A 27 2.27 12.17 -4.06
N LEU A 28 2.11 11.15 -3.22
CA LEU A 28 1.63 11.31 -1.86
C LEU A 28 2.80 11.71 -0.94
N VAL A 29 2.67 12.85 -0.27
CA VAL A 29 3.67 13.41 0.64
C VAL A 29 3.04 13.57 2.01
N TRP A 30 3.75 13.13 3.05
CA TRP A 30 3.42 13.46 4.43
C TRP A 30 4.16 14.73 4.83
N ASP A 31 3.43 15.71 5.36
CA ASP A 31 3.98 16.92 5.93
C ASP A 31 4.03 16.81 7.46
N ASN A 32 5.23 16.95 8.03
CA ASN A 32 5.44 16.88 9.47
C ASN A 32 4.97 18.15 10.19
N ASP A 33 4.95 19.30 9.52
CA ASP A 33 4.62 20.57 10.17
C ASP A 33 3.10 20.71 10.34
N THR A 34 2.32 20.23 9.36
CA THR A 34 0.85 20.26 9.40
C THR A 34 0.21 18.95 9.83
N GLU A 35 0.99 17.88 9.99
CA GLU A 35 0.52 16.52 10.28
C GLU A 35 -0.57 16.04 9.30
N LYS A 36 -0.40 16.36 8.02
CA LYS A 36 -1.37 16.05 6.95
C LYS A 36 -0.71 15.38 5.76
N TYR A 37 -1.50 14.58 5.06
CA TYR A 37 -1.13 14.03 3.76
C TYR A 37 -1.53 14.98 2.64
N TYR A 38 -0.60 15.22 1.73
CA TYR A 38 -0.83 15.99 0.51
C TYR A 38 -0.58 15.13 -0.72
N LEU A 39 -1.53 15.15 -1.65
CA LEU A 39 -1.38 14.51 -2.95
C LEU A 39 -1.01 15.59 -3.97
N VAL A 40 0.23 15.53 -4.45
CA VAL A 40 0.76 16.41 -5.49
C VAL A 40 0.51 15.76 -6.84
N HIS A 41 -0.18 16.46 -7.75
CA HIS A 41 -0.49 16.00 -9.09
C HIS A 41 -0.14 17.05 -10.14
N GLN A 42 0.41 16.66 -11.29
CA GLN A 42 0.93 17.61 -12.29
C GLN A 42 -0.18 18.46 -12.95
N SER A 43 -1.40 17.93 -13.04
CA SER A 43 -2.54 18.67 -13.60
C SER A 43 -3.09 19.77 -12.70
N MET A 44 -2.61 19.90 -11.46
CA MET A 44 -3.06 20.92 -10.52
C MET A 44 -1.90 21.78 -10.02
N SER A 45 -2.12 23.10 -9.91
CA SER A 45 -1.13 24.03 -9.36
C SER A 45 -0.93 23.88 -7.86
N THR A 46 -1.99 23.49 -7.14
CA THR A 46 -1.97 23.29 -5.70
C THR A 46 -2.19 21.81 -5.36
N PRO A 47 -1.62 21.32 -4.25
CA PRO A 47 -1.80 19.93 -3.86
C PRO A 47 -3.19 19.70 -3.26
N PHE A 48 -3.72 18.49 -3.44
CA PHE A 48 -4.89 18.05 -2.70
C PHE A 48 -4.49 17.74 -1.26
N CYS A 49 -5.36 18.07 -0.31
CA CYS A 49 -5.19 17.75 1.09
C CYS A 49 -6.08 16.56 1.46
N VAL A 50 -5.53 15.57 2.17
CA VAL A 50 -6.33 14.48 2.72
C VAL A 50 -6.74 14.86 4.14
N THR A 51 -8.03 15.13 4.32
CA THR A 51 -8.63 15.44 5.61
C THR A 51 -9.22 14.18 6.22
N ILE A 52 -8.78 13.87 7.45
CA ILE A 52 -9.22 12.71 8.22
C ILE A 52 -10.12 13.19 9.36
N ALA A 53 -11.38 12.78 9.33
CA ALA A 53 -12.36 13.08 10.38
C ALA A 53 -12.75 11.78 11.10
N SER A 54 -12.23 11.57 12.30
CA SER A 54 -12.60 10.43 13.16
C SER A 54 -13.70 10.82 14.14
N SER A 55 -14.75 10.02 14.18
CA SER A 55 -15.91 10.17 15.04
C SER A 55 -16.05 8.96 15.97
N PRO A 56 -15.43 9.00 17.17
CA PRO A 56 -15.42 7.86 18.09
C PRO A 56 -16.82 7.41 18.53
N ALA A 57 -17.75 8.35 18.71
CA ALA A 57 -19.12 8.07 19.14
C ALA A 57 -19.93 7.23 18.13
N TRP A 58 -19.54 7.25 16.85
CA TRP A 58 -20.17 6.47 15.79
C TRP A 58 -19.24 5.40 15.21
N SER A 59 -18.06 5.20 15.83
CA SER A 59 -16.97 4.36 15.32
C SER A 59 -16.73 4.57 13.82
N ARG A 60 -16.82 5.83 13.35
CA ARG A 60 -16.80 6.18 11.92
C ARG A 60 -15.58 7.02 11.64
N VAL A 61 -14.85 6.69 10.58
CA VAL A 61 -13.72 7.49 10.10
C VAL A 61 -13.98 7.88 8.65
N GLU A 62 -13.88 9.17 8.38
CA GLU A 62 -14.05 9.72 7.04
C GLU A 62 -12.71 10.25 6.53
N TYR A 63 -12.31 9.81 5.35
CA TYR A 63 -11.16 10.32 4.63
C TYR A 63 -11.68 11.07 3.41
N THR A 64 -11.34 12.35 3.31
CA THR A 64 -11.82 13.24 2.26
C THR A 64 -10.64 13.85 1.54
N LEU A 65 -10.72 13.87 0.21
CA LEU A 65 -9.72 14.52 -0.63
C LEU A 65 -10.24 15.91 -1.01
N GLU A 66 -9.70 16.92 -0.33
CA GLU A 66 -10.11 18.32 -0.45
C GLU A 66 -9.13 19.09 -1.33
N HIS A 67 -9.67 20.02 -2.12
CA HIS A 67 -8.86 20.91 -2.97
C HIS A 67 -9.44 22.31 -2.93
N PRO A 68 -8.63 23.36 -2.69
CA PRO A 68 -9.14 24.73 -2.52
C PRO A 68 -9.78 25.29 -3.80
N GLU A 69 -9.38 24.81 -4.97
CA GLU A 69 -9.92 25.26 -6.26
C GLU A 69 -11.21 24.51 -6.67
N LEU A 70 -11.60 23.47 -5.94
CA LEU A 70 -12.77 22.64 -6.27
C LEU A 70 -13.95 22.98 -5.36
N PRO A 71 -15.18 23.03 -5.89
CA PRO A 71 -16.37 23.38 -5.11
C PRO A 71 -16.84 22.26 -4.17
N HIS A 72 -16.52 21.00 -4.51
CA HIS A 72 -16.88 19.81 -3.75
C HIS A 72 -15.69 18.86 -3.68
N ASN A 73 -15.72 17.97 -2.70
CA ASN A 73 -14.68 16.96 -2.49
C ASN A 73 -14.74 15.92 -3.61
N MET A 74 -13.60 15.63 -4.23
CA MET A 74 -13.55 14.71 -5.36
C MET A 74 -13.75 13.26 -4.93
N VAL A 75 -13.18 12.87 -3.79
CA VAL A 75 -13.27 11.52 -3.24
C VAL A 75 -13.55 11.59 -1.74
N LYS A 76 -14.49 10.78 -1.27
CA LYS A 76 -14.80 10.59 0.14
C LYS A 76 -14.89 9.09 0.46
N LEU A 77 -13.99 8.60 1.31
CA LEU A 77 -14.05 7.26 1.85
C LEU A 77 -14.64 7.34 3.26
N THR A 78 -15.76 6.65 3.48
CA THR A 78 -16.36 6.49 4.80
C THR A 78 -16.16 5.06 5.25
N ARG A 79 -15.50 4.86 6.39
CA ARG A 79 -15.32 3.55 7.03
C ARG A 79 -16.09 3.50 8.35
N ASP A 80 -16.79 2.40 8.57
CA ASP A 80 -17.45 2.12 9.84
C ASP A 80 -16.61 1.19 10.73
N GLY A 81 -16.98 1.12 12.01
CA GLY A 81 -16.29 0.30 13.01
C GLY A 81 -16.47 -1.21 12.79
N SER A 82 -17.38 -1.62 11.91
CA SER A 82 -17.58 -3.02 11.57
C SER A 82 -16.54 -3.53 10.55
N GLY A 83 -15.77 -2.62 9.96
CA GLY A 83 -14.84 -2.89 8.85
C GLY A 83 -15.50 -2.78 7.48
N GLY A 84 -16.76 -2.35 7.43
CA GLY A 84 -17.48 -1.95 6.23
C GLY A 84 -17.27 -0.46 5.92
N GLY A 85 -17.89 -0.01 4.85
CA GLY A 85 -17.76 1.37 4.38
C GLY A 85 -18.19 1.53 2.93
N TYR A 86 -18.13 2.77 2.48
CA TYR A 86 -18.41 3.13 1.10
C TYR A 86 -17.46 4.23 0.64
N LEU A 87 -17.18 4.22 -0.67
CA LEU A 87 -16.34 5.19 -1.34
C LEU A 87 -17.22 5.98 -2.30
N GLU A 88 -17.29 7.30 -2.11
CA GLU A 88 -17.98 8.24 -2.99
C GLU A 88 -16.94 8.94 -3.85
N VAL A 89 -17.23 9.03 -5.15
CA VAL A 89 -16.39 9.71 -6.14
C VAL A 89 -17.29 10.66 -6.92
N ASP A 90 -16.98 11.96 -6.86
CA ASP A 90 -17.69 12.96 -7.65
C ASP A 90 -17.02 13.09 -9.03
N THR A 91 -17.59 12.39 -10.01
CA THR A 91 -17.11 12.44 -11.40
C THR A 91 -17.32 13.80 -12.05
N GLY A 92 -18.26 14.62 -11.57
CA GLY A 92 -18.49 15.98 -12.08
C GLY A 92 -17.37 16.94 -11.68
N VAL A 93 -16.80 16.75 -10.49
CA VAL A 93 -15.58 17.44 -10.05
C VAL A 93 -14.36 16.90 -10.79
N ALA A 94 -14.23 15.58 -10.91
CA ALA A 94 -13.10 14.95 -11.60
C ALA A 94 -13.00 15.38 -13.08
N ALA A 95 -14.15 15.54 -13.76
CA ALA A 95 -14.21 15.97 -15.15
C ALA A 95 -13.72 17.42 -15.40
N ARG A 96 -13.52 18.22 -14.35
CA ARG A 96 -12.95 19.58 -14.48
C ARG A 96 -11.43 19.59 -14.50
N ILE A 97 -10.81 18.44 -14.19
CA ILE A 97 -9.36 18.30 -14.13
C ILE A 97 -8.92 17.62 -15.42
N ASP A 98 -7.96 18.23 -16.12
CA ASP A 98 -7.39 17.67 -17.34
C ASP A 98 -6.39 16.55 -16.98
N SER A 99 -6.93 15.38 -16.64
CA SER A 99 -6.18 14.13 -16.44
C SER A 99 -7.09 12.91 -16.63
N PHE A 100 -6.58 11.90 -17.33
CA PHE A 100 -7.28 10.65 -17.60
C PHE A 100 -7.32 9.73 -16.38
N PHE A 101 -6.28 9.75 -15.54
CA PHE A 101 -6.13 8.84 -14.39
C PHE A 101 -6.33 9.52 -13.03
N ILE A 102 -6.83 10.76 -12.99
CA ILE A 102 -6.98 11.51 -11.73
C ILE A 102 -7.83 10.77 -10.70
N VAL A 103 -8.89 10.09 -11.14
CA VAL A 103 -9.77 9.31 -10.25
C VAL A 103 -9.01 8.14 -9.64
N ASP A 104 -8.26 7.38 -10.44
CA ASP A 104 -7.48 6.26 -9.95
C ASP A 104 -6.41 6.71 -8.93
N VAL A 105 -5.72 7.81 -9.23
CA VAL A 105 -4.72 8.40 -8.34
C VAL A 105 -5.34 8.85 -7.03
N ALA A 106 -6.49 9.51 -7.09
CA ALA A 106 -7.21 9.99 -5.91
C ALA A 106 -7.72 8.85 -5.02
N ILE A 107 -8.32 7.82 -5.62
CA ILE A 107 -8.78 6.63 -4.89
C ILE A 107 -7.59 5.92 -4.26
N CYS A 108 -6.51 5.70 -5.02
CA CYS A 108 -5.30 5.07 -4.50
C CYS A 108 -4.72 5.86 -3.32
N ALA A 109 -4.64 7.18 -3.42
CA ALA A 109 -4.13 8.03 -2.35
C ALA A 109 -4.95 7.89 -1.07
N VAL A 110 -6.27 8.04 -1.16
CA VAL A 110 -7.17 7.93 0.00
C VAL A 110 -7.11 6.52 0.62
N MET A 111 -7.05 5.47 -0.20
CA MET A 111 -6.93 4.09 0.27
C MET A 111 -5.58 3.83 0.97
N ILE A 112 -4.48 4.35 0.43
CA ILE A 112 -3.15 4.23 1.07
C ILE A 112 -3.14 4.96 2.41
N VAL A 113 -3.70 6.17 2.48
CA VAL A 113 -3.79 6.93 3.74
C VAL A 113 -4.63 6.18 4.75
N ALA A 114 -5.80 5.64 4.36
CA ALA A 114 -6.64 4.86 5.27
C ALA A 114 -5.90 3.61 5.81
N LEU A 115 -5.14 2.91 4.97
CA LEU A 115 -4.34 1.75 5.38
C LEU A 115 -3.14 2.12 6.26
N ALA A 116 -2.54 3.30 6.03
CA ALA A 116 -1.46 3.80 6.87
C ALA A 116 -2.00 4.20 8.26
N GLU A 117 -3.16 4.86 8.27
CA GLU A 117 -3.84 5.31 9.47
C GLU A 117 -4.31 4.13 10.32
N GLU A 118 -4.88 3.07 9.74
CA GLU A 118 -5.29 1.87 10.48
C GLU A 118 -4.11 1.19 11.21
N LYS A 119 -2.89 1.31 10.70
CA LYS A 119 -1.69 0.78 11.37
C LYS A 119 -1.24 1.64 12.54
N ASN A 120 -1.49 2.95 12.47
CA ASN A 120 -1.07 3.91 13.49
C ASN A 120 -2.14 4.10 14.57
N HIS A 121 -3.41 4.06 14.17
CA HIS A 121 -4.58 4.27 15.00
C HIS A 121 -5.45 3.01 14.97
N ASN A 122 -5.44 2.26 16.07
CA ASN A 122 -6.35 1.15 16.29
C ASN A 122 -7.77 1.74 16.44
N VAL A 123 -8.54 1.74 15.35
CA VAL A 123 -9.95 2.14 15.39
C VAL A 123 -10.64 1.19 16.37
N GLU A 124 -11.13 1.73 17.50
CA GLU A 124 -11.81 0.92 18.50
C GLU A 124 -13.03 0.25 17.89
N ARG A 125 -12.82 -1.00 17.46
CA ARG A 125 -13.84 -1.87 16.94
C ARG A 125 -14.74 -2.23 18.10
N PHE A 126 -15.90 -1.60 18.16
CA PHE A 126 -16.90 -1.93 19.16
C PHE A 126 -17.35 -3.37 18.89
N GLU A 127 -16.91 -4.32 19.73
CA GLU A 127 -17.42 -5.67 19.67
C GLU A 127 -18.91 -5.64 19.95
N ALA A 128 -19.69 -6.38 19.15
CA ALA A 128 -21.12 -6.49 19.39
C ALA A 128 -21.35 -6.94 20.85
N PRO A 129 -22.34 -6.37 21.56
CA PRO A 129 -22.58 -6.68 22.97
C PRO A 129 -22.69 -8.19 23.15
N PRO A 130 -22.07 -8.77 24.20
CA PRO A 130 -22.06 -10.20 24.42
C PRO A 130 -23.50 -10.71 24.44
N THR A 131 -23.86 -11.53 23.46
CA THR A 131 -25.19 -12.13 23.38
C THR A 131 -25.41 -12.99 24.62
N THR A 132 -26.29 -12.53 25.52
CA THR A 132 -26.78 -13.26 26.70
C THR A 132 -27.78 -14.36 26.32
N ALA A 133 -27.46 -15.16 25.31
CA ALA A 133 -28.20 -16.39 25.02
C ALA A 133 -27.58 -17.55 25.83
N PRO A 134 -28.39 -18.43 26.45
CA PRO A 134 -27.89 -19.58 27.21
C PRO A 134 -27.07 -20.51 26.30
N PRO A 135 -26.11 -21.29 26.86
CA PRO A 135 -25.07 -21.95 26.09
C PRO A 135 -25.63 -23.10 25.25
N ALA A 136 -26.05 -22.80 24.02
CA ALA A 136 -26.24 -23.80 23.00
C ALA A 136 -24.84 -24.26 22.51
N ALA A 137 -24.58 -25.53 22.76
CA ALA A 137 -23.49 -26.39 22.31
C ALA A 137 -22.42 -25.78 21.37
N LYS A 138 -21.16 -26.03 21.72
CA LYS A 138 -19.97 -25.89 20.86
C LYS A 138 -20.23 -26.50 19.48
N THR A 139 -20.62 -25.66 18.52
CA THR A 139 -20.78 -26.08 17.14
C THR A 139 -19.50 -25.70 16.42
N LYS A 140 -18.80 -26.73 15.94
CA LYS A 140 -17.61 -26.59 15.09
C LYS A 140 -17.94 -25.69 13.91
N LYS A 141 -16.98 -24.85 13.53
CA LYS A 141 -17.00 -23.96 12.35
C LYS A 141 -17.86 -24.55 11.21
N PRO A 142 -18.91 -23.86 10.74
CA PRO A 142 -19.59 -24.28 9.53
C PRO A 142 -18.67 -23.97 8.35
N LYS A 143 -18.30 -25.06 7.70
CA LYS A 143 -17.84 -25.12 6.32
C LYS A 143 -18.93 -24.46 5.46
N ILE A 144 -18.54 -23.45 4.70
CA ILE A 144 -19.40 -22.76 3.72
C ILE A 144 -19.66 -23.76 2.59
N GLU A 145 -20.87 -24.33 2.57
CA GLU A 145 -21.49 -24.94 1.41
C GLU A 145 -22.61 -23.99 0.95
N GLU A 146 -22.45 -23.55 -0.30
CA GLU A 146 -23.48 -23.08 -1.24
C GLU A 146 -24.68 -22.31 -0.69
N MET A 147 -24.57 -20.98 -0.76
CA MET A 147 -25.65 -20.21 -1.36
C MET A 147 -25.22 -19.96 -2.81
N GLU A 148 -25.81 -20.72 -3.73
CA GLU A 148 -25.72 -20.56 -5.17
C GLU A 148 -26.05 -19.10 -5.53
N LEU A 149 -25.02 -18.30 -5.79
CA LEU A 149 -25.16 -16.99 -6.41
C LEU A 149 -24.32 -17.05 -7.68
N ASP A 150 -25.06 -17.19 -8.76
CA ASP A 150 -24.63 -17.35 -10.14
C ASP A 150 -23.50 -16.38 -10.51
N LEU A 151 -22.30 -16.94 -10.70
CA LEU A 151 -21.05 -16.24 -10.98
C LEU A 151 -20.47 -16.68 -12.34
N GLU A 152 -21.31 -17.10 -13.29
CA GLU A 152 -20.92 -17.64 -14.60
C GLU A 152 -20.56 -16.57 -15.67
N SER A 153 -19.89 -15.45 -15.33
CA SER A 153 -19.53 -14.47 -16.39
C SER A 153 -18.15 -13.81 -16.38
N GLN A 154 -17.22 -14.17 -15.47
CA GLN A 154 -15.87 -13.56 -15.47
C GLN A 154 -14.69 -14.52 -15.32
N GLN A 155 -14.81 -15.78 -15.77
CA GLN A 155 -13.73 -16.77 -15.60
C GLN A 155 -13.21 -17.45 -16.88
N SER A 156 -13.72 -17.13 -18.07
CA SER A 156 -13.32 -17.87 -19.28
C SER A 156 -11.96 -17.50 -19.88
N LEU A 157 -11.16 -16.59 -19.29
CA LEU A 157 -9.84 -16.23 -19.84
C LEU A 157 -8.65 -16.32 -18.85
N SER A 158 -8.85 -16.68 -17.58
CA SER A 158 -7.74 -16.81 -16.62
C SER A 158 -7.49 -18.22 -16.10
N ASP A 159 -8.33 -19.20 -16.45
CA ASP A 159 -8.33 -20.55 -15.84
C ASP A 159 -7.36 -21.55 -16.48
N LYS A 160 -6.21 -21.10 -17.00
CA LYS A 160 -5.16 -22.05 -17.45
C LYS A 160 -3.76 -21.87 -16.86
N GLU A 161 -3.50 -20.89 -15.99
CA GLU A 161 -2.12 -20.69 -15.46
C GLU A 161 -1.98 -20.48 -13.95
N LYS A 162 -2.91 -20.96 -13.11
CA LYS A 162 -2.70 -20.97 -11.65
C LYS A 162 -3.03 -22.30 -11.00
N ALA A 163 -2.46 -23.38 -11.53
CA ALA A 163 -2.29 -24.61 -10.77
C ALA A 163 -1.01 -24.49 -9.91
N ASN A 164 -1.18 -24.51 -8.58
CA ASN A 164 -0.18 -24.77 -7.53
C ASN A 164 0.94 -23.72 -7.30
N LEU A 165 0.67 -22.71 -6.45
CA LEU A 165 1.71 -22.24 -5.51
C LEU A 165 1.28 -22.54 -4.08
N PRO A 166 1.93 -23.49 -3.41
CA PRO A 166 1.55 -23.92 -2.07
C PRO A 166 1.90 -22.84 -1.02
N LYS A 167 1.29 -22.94 0.16
CA LYS A 167 1.53 -22.07 1.32
C LYS A 167 2.98 -22.01 1.89
N PRO A 168 3.97 -22.90 1.59
CA PRO A 168 5.31 -22.77 2.15
C PRO A 168 6.18 -21.67 1.52
N THR A 169 5.75 -21.04 0.41
CA THR A 169 6.53 -19.96 -0.25
C THR A 169 6.79 -18.76 0.68
N LYS A 170 5.86 -18.47 1.60
CA LYS A 170 6.05 -17.41 2.62
C LYS A 170 7.12 -17.77 3.66
N GLY A 171 7.31 -19.06 3.96
CA GLY A 171 8.35 -19.54 4.88
C GLY A 171 9.74 -19.42 4.27
N VAL A 172 9.88 -19.83 2.99
CA VAL A 172 11.15 -19.74 2.25
C VAL A 172 11.62 -18.30 2.11
N LEU A 173 10.71 -17.36 1.80
CA LEU A 173 11.06 -15.94 1.68
C LEU A 173 11.54 -15.35 3.02
N ARG A 174 10.98 -15.80 4.15
CA ARG A 174 11.39 -15.36 5.49
C ARG A 174 12.78 -15.87 5.87
N VAL A 175 13.11 -17.11 5.50
CA VAL A 175 14.45 -17.70 5.67
C VAL A 175 15.47 -16.97 4.80
N LEU A 176 15.12 -16.68 3.55
CA LEU A 176 15.99 -15.93 2.64
C LEU A 176 16.31 -14.53 3.18
N PHE A 177 15.31 -13.83 3.73
CA PHE A 177 15.51 -12.52 4.35
C PHE A 177 16.40 -12.58 5.60
N TRP A 178 16.26 -13.64 6.41
CA TRP A 178 17.12 -13.89 7.58
C TRP A 178 18.57 -14.17 7.17
N ALA A 179 18.79 -14.97 6.13
CA ALA A 179 20.12 -15.26 5.61
C ALA A 179 20.82 -14.00 5.08
N LEU A 180 20.10 -13.16 4.35
CA LEU A 180 20.63 -11.89 3.82
C LEU A 180 21.03 -10.94 4.96
N LYS A 181 20.21 -10.87 6.02
CA LYS A 181 20.51 -10.10 7.22
C LYS A 181 21.75 -10.61 7.96
N LEU A 182 21.96 -11.93 8.02
CA LEU A 182 23.15 -12.57 8.60
C LEU A 182 24.41 -12.20 7.80
N VAL A 183 24.36 -12.28 6.47
CA VAL A 183 25.48 -11.91 5.59
C VAL A 183 25.88 -10.46 5.80
N VAL A 184 24.92 -9.54 5.83
CA VAL A 184 25.20 -8.11 6.09
C VAL A 184 25.82 -7.94 7.48
N TRP A 185 25.32 -8.64 8.50
CA TRP A 185 25.87 -8.55 9.84
C TRP A 185 27.32 -9.04 9.94
N VAL A 186 27.66 -10.19 9.32
CA VAL A 186 29.03 -10.70 9.25
C VAL A 186 29.93 -9.72 8.49
N LEU A 187 29.48 -9.19 7.36
CA LEU A 187 30.26 -8.22 6.59
C LEU A 187 30.55 -6.95 7.41
N THR A 188 29.55 -6.41 8.11
CA THR A 188 29.76 -5.26 9.01
C THR A 188 30.74 -5.57 10.15
N PHE A 189 30.70 -6.79 10.70
CA PHE A 189 31.62 -7.22 11.74
C PHE A 189 33.06 -7.31 11.22
N THR A 190 33.27 -7.90 10.03
CA THR A 190 34.60 -8.01 9.41
C THR A 190 35.23 -6.65 9.10
N VAL A 191 34.44 -5.69 8.58
CA VAL A 191 34.91 -4.31 8.33
C VAL A 191 35.26 -3.63 9.65
N LYS A 192 34.46 -3.82 10.70
CA LYS A 192 34.73 -3.23 12.01
C LYS A 192 35.99 -3.80 12.66
N THR A 193 36.25 -5.11 12.51
CA THR A 193 37.50 -5.72 12.98
C THR A 193 38.71 -5.24 12.19
N LEU A 194 38.61 -5.14 10.85
CA LEU A 194 39.69 -4.64 10.00
C LEU A 194 40.04 -3.18 10.33
N ALA A 195 39.03 -2.32 10.49
CA ALA A 195 39.22 -0.93 10.90
C ALA A 195 39.92 -0.84 12.26
N SER A 196 39.53 -1.67 13.24
CA SER A 196 40.15 -1.68 14.57
C SER A 196 41.61 -2.14 14.54
N VAL A 197 41.94 -3.11 13.67
CA VAL A 197 43.32 -3.59 13.47
C VAL A 197 44.17 -2.52 12.80
N ILE A 198 43.65 -1.84 11.77
CA ILE A 198 44.35 -0.73 11.08
C ILE A 198 44.66 0.39 12.07
N ILE A 199 43.67 0.82 12.87
CA ILE A 199 43.86 1.86 13.89
C ILE A 199 44.94 1.46 14.90
N SER A 200 44.98 0.19 15.30
CA SER A 200 45.97 -0.34 16.25
C SER A 200 47.39 -0.36 15.65
N ILE A 201 47.54 -0.72 14.38
CA ILE A 201 48.83 -0.70 13.67
C ILE A 201 49.30 0.75 13.46
N SER A 202 48.41 1.65 13.03
CA SER A 202 48.71 3.08 12.89
C SER A 202 49.13 3.70 14.24
N GLY A 203 48.47 3.33 15.34
CA GLY A 203 48.86 3.76 16.69
C GLY A 203 50.22 3.25 17.15
N CYS A 204 50.65 2.06 16.70
CA CYS A 204 51.98 1.53 16.99
C CYS A 204 53.09 2.16 16.15
N LEU A 205 52.82 2.55 14.90
CA LEU A 205 53.79 3.21 14.03
C LEU A 205 54.07 4.66 14.45
N THR A 206 53.05 5.41 14.89
CA THR A 206 53.24 6.77 15.44
C THR A 206 54.03 6.77 16.76
N LYS A 207 53.92 5.71 17.58
CA LYS A 207 54.67 5.60 18.84
C LYS A 207 56.14 5.22 18.69
N LYS A 208 56.58 4.69 17.53
CA LYS A 208 57.97 4.30 17.28
C LYS A 208 58.78 5.34 16.47
N GLY A 209 58.14 6.38 15.94
CA GLY A 209 58.81 7.49 15.23
C GLY A 209 59.30 8.62 16.14
N LEU A 210 59.23 8.45 17.46
CA LEU A 210 59.70 9.41 18.46
C LEU A 210 60.57 8.67 19.50
N ASN A 211 61.68 8.10 19.06
CA ASN A 211 62.85 7.71 19.86
C ASN A 211 64.08 7.73 18.95
#